data_AF-A0A1X7ABN7-F1
#
_entry.id   AF-A0A1X7ABN7-F1
#
_cell.length_a   1.000
_cell.length_b   1.000
_cell.length_c   1.000
_cell.angle_alpha   90.00
_cell.angle_beta   90.00
_cell.angle_gamma   90.00
#
_symmetry.space_group_name_H-M   'P 1'
#
loop_
_entity.id
_entity.type
_entity.pdbx_description
1 polymer ?
#
loop_
_entity_poly.entity_id
_entity_poly.type
_entity_poly.pdbx_seq_one_letter_code
_entity_poly.pdbx_strand_id
1 'polypeptide(L)'
;MGTRALIHVQERGETLVTCYAQYDGYPDGVGAAIYRSLGRLKLVNGLRGEPDVMNGVKCAAAILIRDMKERPGGFYIYPPNASDVWEEFVYTIDGDTHEPGNGLHMKVVGYGDTLFDGPLSEFTPESCDEGGDA
;
A
#
# COMPACT_ATOMS: atom_id res chain seq x y z
N MET A 1 -18.07 13.96 5.10
CA MET A 1 -17.43 13.60 3.82
C MET A 1 -16.25 12.70 4.16
N GLY A 2 -16.08 11.58 3.47
CA GLY A 2 -14.92 10.71 3.68
C GLY A 2 -13.75 11.14 2.81
N THR A 3 -12.54 11.02 3.33
CA THR A 3 -11.30 11.12 2.54
C THR A 3 -11.06 9.78 1.84
N ARG A 4 -10.84 9.79 0.54
CA ARG A 4 -10.69 8.61 -0.30
C ARG A 4 -9.25 8.42 -0.70
N ALA A 5 -8.92 7.17 -0.96
CA ALA A 5 -7.58 6.82 -1.40
C ALA A 5 -7.61 5.76 -2.49
N LEU A 6 -6.61 5.83 -3.35
CA LEU A 6 -6.20 4.71 -4.20
C LEU A 6 -5.00 4.00 -3.59
N ILE A 7 -4.99 2.68 -3.73
CA ILE A 7 -3.85 1.84 -3.37
C ILE A 7 -3.46 1.03 -4.59
N HIS A 8 -2.31 1.34 -5.19
CA HIS A 8 -1.70 0.57 -6.26
C HIS A 8 -0.76 -0.46 -5.66
N VAL A 9 -0.94 -1.73 -6.01
CA VAL A 9 0.06 -2.77 -5.74
C VAL A 9 0.76 -3.11 -7.05
N GLN A 10 2.07 -2.92 -7.07
CA GLN A 10 2.92 -2.99 -8.26
C GLN A 10 4.03 -4.02 -8.10
N GLU A 11 4.36 -4.69 -9.20
CA GLU A 11 5.56 -5.52 -9.31
C GLU A 11 6.48 -4.91 -10.36
N ARG A 12 7.62 -4.36 -9.91
CA ARG A 12 8.60 -3.68 -10.77
C ARG A 12 7.95 -2.55 -11.60
N GLY A 13 7.07 -1.79 -10.96
CA GLY A 13 6.33 -0.68 -11.58
C GLY A 13 5.11 -1.09 -12.42
N GLU A 14 4.86 -2.38 -12.63
CA GLU A 14 3.63 -2.85 -13.28
C GLU A 14 2.50 -3.01 -12.25
N THR A 15 1.42 -2.23 -12.39
CA THR A 15 0.26 -2.34 -11.49
C THR A 15 -0.47 -3.66 -11.69
N LEU A 16 -0.46 -4.49 -10.65
CA LEU A 16 -1.20 -5.75 -10.59
C LEU A 16 -2.67 -5.51 -10.25
N VAL A 17 -2.92 -4.63 -9.29
CA VAL A 17 -4.26 -4.27 -8.82
C VAL A 17 -4.26 -2.85 -8.27
N THR A 18 -5.37 -2.14 -8.51
CA THR A 18 -5.69 -0.90 -7.80
C THR A 18 -6.85 -1.18 -6.87
N CYS A 19 -6.78 -0.70 -5.63
CA CYS A 19 -7.91 -0.70 -4.71
C CYS A 19 -8.35 0.73 -4.39
N TYR A 20 -9.63 0.91 -4.14
CA TYR A 20 -10.23 2.18 -3.73
C TYR A 20 -10.77 2.08 -2.31
N ALA A 21 -10.33 2.99 -1.45
CA ALA A 21 -10.85 3.20 -0.10
C ALA A 21 -11.78 4.42 -0.09
N GLN A 22 -13.03 4.22 0.34
CA GLN A 22 -14.08 5.25 0.32
C GLN A 22 -13.96 6.27 1.46
N TYR A 23 -13.30 5.90 2.56
CA TYR A 23 -13.16 6.69 3.78
C TYR A 23 -11.76 6.49 4.36
N ASP A 24 -11.33 7.44 5.19
CA ASP A 24 -10.10 7.39 5.99
C ASP A 24 -8.79 7.30 5.18
N GLY A 25 -8.75 7.94 4.01
CA GLY A 25 -7.59 7.93 3.11
C GLY A 25 -6.28 8.53 3.65
N TYR A 26 -6.27 9.13 4.84
CA TYR A 26 -5.08 9.77 5.42
C TYR A 26 -3.98 8.75 5.80
N PRO A 27 -2.71 9.18 5.95
CA PRO A 27 -1.60 8.31 6.35
C PRO A 27 -1.82 7.57 7.68
N ASP A 28 -2.48 8.19 8.66
CA ASP A 28 -2.86 7.59 9.94
C ASP A 28 -4.06 6.62 9.85
N GLY A 29 -4.83 6.69 8.75
CA GLY A 29 -5.90 5.77 8.39
C GLY A 29 -5.42 4.64 7.47
N VAL A 30 -5.61 4.82 6.16
CA VAL A 30 -5.23 3.84 5.11
C VAL A 30 -3.74 3.49 5.17
N GLY A 31 -2.85 4.47 5.34
CA GLY A 31 -1.40 4.20 5.43
C GLY A 31 -1.07 3.27 6.59
N ALA A 32 -1.59 3.55 7.78
CA ALA A 32 -1.43 2.70 8.96
C ALA A 32 -2.05 1.31 8.76
N ALA A 33 -3.15 1.19 8.02
CA ALA A 33 -3.77 -0.09 7.69
C ALA A 33 -2.92 -0.94 6.73
N ILE A 34 -2.30 -0.31 5.72
CA ILE A 34 -1.33 -0.96 4.83
C ILE A 34 -0.15 -1.48 5.66
N TYR A 35 0.42 -0.65 6.53
CA TYR A 35 1.55 -1.04 7.38
C TYR A 35 1.19 -2.22 8.31
N ARG A 36 0.02 -2.18 8.96
CA ARG A 36 -0.44 -3.30 9.80
C ARG A 36 -0.58 -4.61 9.02
N SER A 37 -1.00 -4.53 7.76
CA SER A 37 -1.23 -5.70 6.91
C SER A 37 0.07 -6.29 6.38
N LEU A 38 1.01 -5.45 5.94
CA LEU A 38 2.18 -5.88 5.17
C LEU A 38 3.53 -5.50 5.78
N GLY A 39 3.61 -4.42 6.54
CA GLY A 39 4.88 -3.78 6.96
C GLY A 39 5.76 -4.63 7.87
N ARG A 40 5.21 -5.69 8.47
CA ARG A 40 5.95 -6.65 9.32
C ARG A 40 6.23 -7.98 8.63
N LEU A 41 5.67 -8.21 7.45
CA LEU A 41 5.82 -9.46 6.72
C LEU A 41 7.06 -9.41 5.83
N LYS A 42 7.77 -10.53 5.74
CA LYS A 42 8.94 -10.64 4.86
C LYS A 42 8.51 -11.07 3.45
N LEU A 43 8.94 -10.33 2.43
CA LEU A 43 8.81 -10.76 1.04
C LEU A 43 9.77 -11.93 0.76
N VAL A 44 9.29 -13.00 0.12
CA VAL A 44 10.07 -14.19 -0.25
C VAL A 44 9.70 -14.66 -1.65
N ASN A 45 10.53 -15.53 -2.22
CA ASN A 45 10.27 -16.21 -3.49
C ASN A 45 10.35 -17.73 -3.29
N GLY A 46 9.20 -18.34 -3.08
CA GLY A 46 9.04 -19.71 -2.62
C GLY A 46 8.84 -19.79 -1.11
N LEU A 47 8.01 -20.75 -0.70
CA LEU A 47 7.71 -21.04 0.71
C LEU A 47 8.62 -22.16 1.21
N ARG A 48 9.23 -21.99 2.39
CA ARG A 48 10.03 -23.02 3.08
C ARG A 48 9.55 -23.29 4.50
N GLY A 49 8.31 -22.91 4.79
CA GLY A 49 7.67 -23.10 6.11
C GLY A 49 7.91 -21.96 7.09
N GLU A 50 8.46 -20.83 6.62
CA GLU A 50 8.60 -19.63 7.44
C GLU A 50 7.20 -19.06 7.81
N PRO A 51 6.96 -18.72 9.09
CA PRO A 51 5.82 -17.90 9.46
C PRO A 51 6.04 -16.45 9.00
N ASP A 52 4.95 -15.68 8.86
CA ASP A 52 4.97 -14.23 8.61
C ASP A 52 5.67 -13.79 7.30
N VAL A 53 5.43 -14.53 6.21
CA VAL A 53 5.98 -14.23 4.88
C VAL A 53 4.92 -13.96 3.82
N MET A 54 5.30 -13.19 2.81
CA MET A 54 4.58 -12.97 1.56
C MET A 54 5.33 -13.65 0.43
N ASN A 55 4.72 -14.64 -0.22
CA ASN A 55 5.33 -15.31 -1.37
C ASN A 55 5.15 -14.48 -2.64
N GLY A 56 6.02 -13.50 -2.84
CA GLY A 56 5.97 -12.54 -3.93
C GLY A 56 4.91 -11.45 -3.76
N VAL A 57 4.96 -10.45 -4.65
CA VAL A 57 4.11 -9.25 -4.60
C VAL A 57 2.62 -9.59 -4.77
N LYS A 58 2.30 -10.60 -5.59
CA LYS A 58 0.92 -11.07 -5.79
C LYS A 58 0.31 -11.62 -4.50
N CYS A 59 1.13 -12.24 -3.63
CA CYS A 59 0.69 -12.68 -2.30
C CYS A 59 0.46 -11.47 -1.38
N ALA A 60 1.34 -10.46 -1.44
CA ALA A 60 1.15 -9.20 -0.72
C ALA A 60 -0.18 -8.52 -1.09
N ALA A 61 -0.50 -8.43 -2.39
CA ALA A 61 -1.77 -7.90 -2.88
C ALA A 61 -2.98 -8.65 -2.29
N ALA A 62 -2.92 -9.99 -2.26
CA ALA A 62 -4.00 -10.81 -1.72
C ALA A 62 -4.19 -10.62 -0.20
N ILE A 63 -3.09 -10.54 0.56
CA ILE A 63 -3.12 -10.26 2.01
C ILE A 63 -3.73 -8.88 2.27
N LEU A 64 -3.29 -7.86 1.53
CA LEU A 64 -3.82 -6.50 1.67
C LEU A 64 -5.33 -6.47 1.44
N ILE A 65 -5.82 -7.07 0.35
CA ILE A 65 -7.26 -7.10 0.06
C ILE A 65 -8.04 -7.83 1.14
N ARG A 66 -7.52 -8.96 1.64
CA ARG A 66 -8.13 -9.73 2.74
C ARG A 66 -8.27 -8.87 3.99
N ASP A 67 -7.21 -8.16 4.38
CA ASP A 67 -7.16 -7.41 5.63
C ASP A 67 -7.96 -6.10 5.56
N MET A 68 -8.05 -5.49 4.38
CA MET A 68 -8.78 -4.24 4.17
C MET A 68 -10.30 -4.46 3.92
N LYS A 69 -10.70 -5.62 3.41
CA LYS A 69 -12.10 -5.90 3.04
C LYS A 69 -12.88 -6.59 4.17
N GLU A 70 -13.41 -5.80 5.08
CA GLU A 70 -14.14 -6.33 6.25
C GLU A 70 -15.65 -6.56 6.02
N ARG A 71 -16.28 -5.75 5.16
CA ARG A 71 -17.74 -5.72 4.97
C ARG A 71 -18.15 -5.19 3.59
N PRO A 72 -19.43 -5.32 3.18
CA PRO A 72 -19.94 -4.59 2.03
C PRO A 72 -19.69 -3.09 2.15
N GLY A 73 -19.30 -2.45 1.05
CA GLY A 73 -18.84 -1.06 1.03
C GLY A 73 -17.39 -0.86 1.47
N GLY A 74 -16.99 0.41 1.57
CA GLY A 74 -15.71 0.85 2.16
C GLY A 74 -14.47 0.64 1.30
N PHE A 75 -14.23 -0.59 0.83
CA PHE A 75 -13.04 -0.98 0.08
C PHE A 75 -13.42 -1.79 -1.16
N TYR A 76 -12.84 -1.45 -2.31
CA TYR A 76 -13.20 -2.02 -3.61
C TYR A 76 -11.96 -2.26 -4.47
N ILE A 77 -12.01 -3.29 -5.32
CA ILE A 77 -11.02 -3.50 -6.38
C ILE A 77 -11.42 -2.65 -7.59
N TYR A 78 -10.43 -2.00 -8.20
CA TYR A 78 -10.55 -1.21 -9.41
C TYR A 78 -9.61 -1.79 -10.50
N PRO A 79 -9.84 -1.44 -11.78
CA PRO A 79 -8.91 -1.80 -12.85
C PRO A 79 -7.48 -1.31 -12.54
N PRO A 80 -6.44 -2.05 -12.95
CA PRO A 80 -5.06 -1.59 -12.83
C PRO A 80 -4.87 -0.19 -13.42
N ASN A 81 -4.07 0.63 -12.74
CA ASN A 81 -3.79 2.02 -13.11
C ASN A 81 -5.01 2.96 -13.09
N ALA A 82 -6.14 2.57 -12.47
CA ALA A 82 -7.24 3.51 -12.25
C ALA A 82 -6.74 4.77 -11.53
N SER A 83 -7.21 5.93 -11.96
CA SER A 83 -6.93 7.26 -11.41
C SER A 83 -8.11 8.17 -11.71
N ASP A 84 -8.16 9.36 -11.12
CA ASP A 84 -9.23 10.35 -11.33
C ASP A 84 -10.62 9.81 -10.94
N VAL A 85 -10.68 9.18 -9.77
CA VAL A 85 -11.89 8.61 -9.15
C VAL A 85 -12.19 9.27 -7.81
N TRP A 86 -11.86 10.56 -7.70
CA TRP A 86 -12.05 11.41 -6.52
C TRP A 86 -11.14 11.05 -5.34
N GLU A 87 -9.97 10.50 -5.60
CA GLU A 87 -8.96 10.22 -4.59
C GLU A 87 -8.25 11.49 -4.11
N GLU A 88 -8.15 11.67 -2.80
CA GLU A 88 -7.33 12.70 -2.19
C GLU A 88 -5.90 12.19 -1.89
N PHE A 89 -5.75 10.87 -1.73
CA PHE A 89 -4.48 10.19 -1.48
C PHE A 89 -4.23 9.03 -2.43
N VAL A 90 -2.98 8.83 -2.78
CA VAL A 90 -2.51 7.69 -3.58
C VAL A 90 -1.37 7.00 -2.84
N TYR A 91 -1.55 5.71 -2.56
CA TYR A 91 -0.55 4.82 -2.00
C TYR A 91 -0.06 3.89 -3.10
N THR A 92 1.24 3.89 -3.36
CA THR A 92 1.87 2.95 -4.29
C THR A 92 2.76 2.02 -3.49
N ILE A 93 2.45 0.72 -3.53
CA ILE A 93 3.21 -0.35 -2.90
C ILE A 93 3.89 -1.14 -4.03
N ASP A 94 5.21 -1.03 -4.15
CA ASP A 94 5.99 -1.72 -5.17
C ASP A 94 6.95 -2.74 -4.56
N GLY A 95 7.25 -3.79 -5.31
CA GLY A 95 8.26 -4.77 -4.92
C GLY A 95 8.71 -5.63 -6.10
N ASP A 96 9.70 -6.49 -5.84
CA ASP A 96 10.22 -7.43 -6.83
C ASP A 96 10.29 -8.85 -6.24
N THR A 97 9.49 -9.77 -6.77
CA THR A 97 9.54 -11.18 -6.36
C THR A 97 10.87 -11.84 -6.71
N HIS A 98 11.61 -11.34 -7.70
CA HIS A 98 12.95 -11.83 -8.04
C HIS A 98 14.05 -11.24 -7.16
N GLU A 99 13.79 -10.12 -6.48
CA GLU A 99 14.70 -9.50 -5.50
C GLU A 99 14.01 -9.31 -4.13
N PRO A 100 13.54 -10.39 -3.49
CA PRO A 100 12.70 -10.28 -2.29
C PRO A 100 13.40 -9.67 -1.08
N GLY A 101 14.74 -9.62 -1.09
CA GLY A 101 15.56 -8.98 -0.04
C GLY A 101 15.37 -7.47 0.07
N ASN A 102 14.88 -6.81 -0.99
CA ASN A 102 14.59 -5.38 -0.99
C ASN A 102 13.30 -5.03 -0.23
N GLY A 103 12.47 -6.04 0.07
CA GLY A 103 11.17 -5.84 0.71
C GLY A 103 10.17 -5.14 -0.20
N LEU A 104 9.16 -4.51 0.43
CA LEU A 104 8.19 -3.66 -0.26
C LEU A 104 8.58 -2.19 -0.05
N HIS A 105 8.44 -1.41 -1.10
CA HIS A 105 8.59 0.04 -1.09
C HIS A 105 7.21 0.69 -1.09
N MET A 106 7.00 1.75 -0.31
CA MET A 106 5.77 2.53 -0.32
C MET A 106 6.04 3.99 -0.68
N LYS A 107 5.20 4.52 -1.57
CA LYS A 107 5.10 5.95 -1.85
C LYS A 107 3.70 6.44 -1.49
N VAL A 108 3.60 7.58 -0.83
CA VAL A 108 2.35 8.24 -0.46
C VAL A 108 2.33 9.62 -1.10
N VAL A 109 1.31 9.89 -1.88
CA VAL A 109 1.04 11.21 -2.47
C VAL A 109 -0.30 11.70 -1.96
N GLY A 110 -0.35 12.92 -1.41
CA GLY A 110 -1.57 13.56 -0.95
C GLY A 110 -1.63 15.01 -1.44
N TYR A 111 -2.76 15.42 -2.00
CA TYR A 111 -2.96 16.79 -2.51
C TYR A 111 -1.90 17.30 -3.52
N GLY A 112 -1.18 16.39 -4.19
CA GLY A 112 -0.12 16.70 -5.15
C GLY A 112 1.30 16.61 -4.59
N ASP A 113 1.46 16.52 -3.27
CA ASP A 113 2.76 16.43 -2.61
C ASP A 113 3.12 14.98 -2.28
N THR A 114 4.40 14.63 -2.44
CA THR A 114 4.92 13.35 -1.94
C THR A 114 5.16 13.47 -0.45
N LEU A 115 4.39 12.72 0.34
CA LEU A 115 4.43 12.73 1.80
C LEU A 115 5.40 11.67 2.34
N PHE A 116 5.54 10.55 1.63
CA PHE A 116 6.46 9.47 1.97
C PHE A 116 6.94 8.76 0.71
N ASP A 117 8.20 8.36 0.68
CA ASP A 117 8.83 7.62 -0.42
C ASP A 117 9.98 6.80 0.18
N GLY A 118 9.72 5.55 0.56
CA GLY A 118 10.71 4.71 1.23
C GLY A 118 10.27 3.26 1.49
N PRO A 119 11.10 2.48 2.20
CA PRO A 119 10.77 1.11 2.58
C PRO A 119 9.48 1.06 3.41
N LEU A 120 8.55 0.17 3.05
CA LEU A 120 7.28 0.02 3.78
C LEU A 120 7.50 -0.35 5.25
N SER A 121 8.58 -1.06 5.57
CA SER A 121 8.94 -1.41 6.95
C SER A 121 9.27 -0.21 7.84
N GLU A 122 9.62 0.93 7.24
CA GLU A 122 10.00 2.16 7.94
C GLU A 122 8.87 3.19 8.01
N PHE A 123 7.75 2.93 7.33
CA PHE A 123 6.62 3.85 7.33
C PHE A 123 6.03 4.04 8.74
N THR A 124 5.82 5.29 9.11
CA THR A 124 4.89 5.67 10.18
C THR A 124 3.97 6.79 9.68
N PRO A 125 2.77 6.97 10.26
CA PRO A 125 1.94 8.11 9.92
C PRO A 125 2.67 9.44 10.08
N GLU A 126 3.47 9.58 11.14
CA GLU A 126 4.22 10.79 11.46
C GLU A 126 5.33 11.08 10.44
N SER A 127 5.87 10.05 9.77
CA SER A 127 6.85 10.26 8.70
C SER A 127 6.25 10.92 7.45
N CYS A 128 4.93 11.17 7.43
CA CYS A 128 4.24 11.95 6.40
C CYS A 128 4.02 13.43 6.78
N ASP A 129 4.26 13.80 8.05
CA ASP A 129 4.01 15.15 8.57
C ASP A 129 5.26 16.06 8.52
N GLU A 130 6.45 15.51 8.26
CA GLU A 130 7.74 16.24 8.23
C GLU A 130 8.00 17.02 6.91
N GLY A 131 6.93 17.47 6.24
CA GLY A 131 6.99 18.32 5.04
C GLY A 131 6.95 19.83 5.32
N GLY A 132 7.11 20.25 6.58
CA GLY A 132 7.13 21.66 6.98
C GLY A 132 8.51 22.07 7.50
N ASP A 133 9.46 22.34 6.60
CA ASP A 133 10.50 23.38 6.72
C ASP A 133 11.58 23.19 5.63
N ALA A 134 11.45 23.95 4.53
CA ALA A 134 12.55 24.59 3.77
C ALA A 134 12.00 25.54 2.71
#